data_AF-A0A849SIZ4-F1
#
_entry.id   AF-A0A849SIZ4-F1
#
_cell.length_a   1.000
_cell.length_b   1.000
_cell.length_c   1.000
_cell.angle_alpha   90.00
_cell.angle_beta   90.00
_cell.angle_gamma   90.00
#
_symmetry.space_group_name_H-M   'P 1'
#
loop_
_entity.id
_entity.type
_entity.pdbx_description
1 polymer ?
#
loop_
_entity_poly.entity_id
_entity_poly.type
_entity_poly.pdbx_seq_one_letter_code
_entity_poly.pdbx_strand_id
1 'polypeptide(L)'
;MADIFLSYARVDLAKAELFVTALEQQGWTVFWDISSILSGQGFRREITNNIDAAACVLVLWSAASVESDFVIDEAERGKRNGTLVPVSIAPVPLPLGFGSIHTDDLSQWQGDVKAPSFLKLKRAITHKLSLHRPQGISTPAVAATPQPTPVAPRPTLVYIEPELVRIPAGRFKMGSKKYEDEQPIHPVTLAQPFYLGKYPVTFAEYALYVQATQSQLPDDKGWGMGKRPVINVSWQDATDYAAWLSAQTGKAYRLPSEAEWEYACRAGTDSRYYWGANEQQATDYAWFSGNSGGKTHPVGEKRPNAWGLYDMAGNVWEWVQDAYADNYKLAPIDGTAFEPANCAARVVRGGSWFILPYYLRSANRSRYLPLQRSIYLGFRLAQD
;
A
#
# COMPACT_ATOMS: atom_id res chain seq x y z
N MET A 1 -26.33 -9.39 7.78
CA MET A 1 -25.14 -8.96 7.01
C MET A 1 -25.61 -8.86 5.57
N ALA A 2 -25.36 -7.73 4.91
CA ALA A 2 -25.96 -7.49 3.59
C ALA A 2 -25.36 -8.41 2.52
N ASP A 3 -26.20 -8.88 1.60
CA ASP A 3 -25.77 -9.68 0.45
C ASP A 3 -24.96 -8.83 -0.53
N ILE A 4 -25.34 -7.56 -0.67
CA ILE A 4 -24.80 -6.61 -1.64
C ILE A 4 -24.30 -5.35 -0.92
N PHE A 5 -23.08 -4.92 -1.23
CA PHE A 5 -22.58 -3.58 -0.92
C PHE A 5 -22.70 -2.69 -2.17
N LEU A 6 -23.36 -1.54 -2.06
CA LEU A 6 -23.53 -0.59 -3.16
C LEU A 6 -22.57 0.60 -3.01
N SER A 7 -21.63 0.73 -3.95
CA SER A 7 -20.66 1.82 -4.04
C SER A 7 -21.07 2.83 -5.10
N TYR A 8 -21.17 4.11 -4.73
CA TYR A 8 -21.62 5.20 -5.60
C TYR A 8 -21.08 6.56 -5.11
N ALA A 9 -21.01 7.57 -5.98
CA ALA A 9 -20.73 8.93 -5.55
C ALA A 9 -22.00 9.57 -4.97
N ARG A 10 -21.88 10.38 -3.90
CA ARG A 10 -23.04 10.98 -3.21
C ARG A 10 -23.97 11.78 -4.13
N VAL A 11 -23.45 12.38 -5.18
CA VAL A 11 -24.25 13.12 -6.18
C VAL A 11 -25.21 12.21 -6.96
N ASP A 12 -24.96 10.90 -6.98
CA ASP A 12 -25.76 9.89 -7.67
C ASP A 12 -26.79 9.21 -6.76
N LEU A 13 -27.05 9.77 -5.56
CA LEU A 13 -27.94 9.18 -4.54
C LEU A 13 -29.31 8.76 -5.10
N ALA A 14 -29.97 9.65 -5.86
CA ALA A 14 -31.29 9.36 -6.44
C ALA A 14 -31.25 8.16 -7.41
N LYS A 15 -30.13 7.95 -8.12
CA LYS A 15 -29.95 6.78 -8.99
C LYS A 15 -29.67 5.54 -8.15
N ALA A 16 -28.85 5.65 -7.10
CA ALA A 16 -28.56 4.55 -6.17
C ALA A 16 -29.82 4.01 -5.49
N GLU A 17 -30.74 4.89 -5.07
CA GLU A 17 -32.05 4.51 -4.48
C GLU A 17 -32.89 3.62 -5.41
N LEU A 18 -32.86 3.88 -6.72
CA LEU A 18 -33.55 3.04 -7.71
C LEU A 18 -32.94 1.64 -7.78
N PHE A 19 -31.60 1.53 -7.72
CA PHE A 19 -30.92 0.24 -7.67
C PHE A 19 -31.27 -0.53 -6.41
N VAL A 20 -31.22 0.11 -5.23
CA VAL A 20 -31.57 -0.50 -3.95
C VAL A 20 -32.98 -1.05 -4.00
N THR A 21 -33.96 -0.23 -4.37
CA THR A 21 -35.37 -0.62 -4.46
C THR A 21 -35.55 -1.83 -5.38
N ALA A 22 -34.89 -1.83 -6.55
CA ALA A 22 -35.00 -2.91 -7.52
C ALA A 22 -34.33 -4.21 -7.06
N LEU A 23 -33.20 -4.12 -6.33
CA LEU A 23 -32.46 -5.26 -5.79
C LEU A 23 -33.19 -5.89 -4.59
N GLU A 24 -33.76 -5.08 -3.70
CA GLU A 24 -34.56 -5.55 -2.57
C GLU A 24 -35.85 -6.24 -3.03
N GLN A 25 -36.47 -5.78 -4.13
CA GLN A 25 -37.58 -6.50 -4.79
C GLN A 25 -37.19 -7.90 -5.29
N GLN A 26 -35.89 -8.19 -5.48
CA GLN A 26 -35.41 -9.54 -5.80
C GLN A 26 -35.16 -10.41 -4.56
N GLY A 27 -35.34 -9.85 -3.36
CA GLY A 27 -35.13 -10.54 -2.08
C GLY A 27 -33.68 -10.46 -1.56
N TRP A 28 -32.85 -9.54 -2.07
CA TRP A 28 -31.49 -9.33 -1.58
C TRP A 28 -31.41 -8.19 -0.58
N THR A 29 -30.55 -8.34 0.41
CA THR A 29 -30.23 -7.27 1.37
C THR A 29 -29.11 -6.38 0.83
N VAL A 30 -29.30 -5.06 0.84
CA VAL A 30 -28.34 -4.09 0.27
C VAL A 30 -27.84 -3.13 1.35
N PHE A 31 -26.52 -3.01 1.48
CA PHE A 31 -25.86 -1.98 2.28
C PHE A 31 -25.44 -0.83 1.37
N TRP A 32 -25.97 0.37 1.60
CA TRP A 32 -25.79 1.53 0.71
C TRP A 32 -25.88 2.89 1.40
N ASP A 33 -26.53 2.97 2.57
CA ASP A 33 -26.71 4.21 3.31
C ASP A 33 -25.90 4.22 4.62
N ILE A 34 -25.03 5.22 4.72
CA ILE A 34 -24.09 5.43 5.83
C ILE A 34 -24.68 6.39 6.90
N SER A 35 -25.88 6.94 6.64
CA SER A 35 -26.59 7.84 7.57
C SER A 35 -27.06 7.16 8.87
N SER A 36 -27.02 5.83 8.91
CA SER A 36 -27.40 5.00 10.06
C SER A 36 -26.26 4.76 11.07
N ILE A 37 -25.03 5.23 10.79
CA ILE A 37 -23.87 5.06 11.68
C ILE A 37 -23.92 6.09 12.82
N LEU A 38 -24.06 5.62 14.06
CA LEU A 38 -24.10 6.43 15.28
C LEU A 38 -22.77 7.19 15.52
N SER A 39 -22.86 8.45 15.98
CA SER A 39 -21.72 9.28 16.37
C SER A 39 -20.80 8.56 17.38
N GLY A 40 -19.54 8.31 17.00
CA GLY A 40 -18.54 7.65 17.85
C GLY A 40 -18.05 6.28 17.35
N GLN A 41 -18.67 5.71 16.30
CA GLN A 41 -18.16 4.53 15.60
C GLN A 41 -17.24 4.94 14.44
N GLY A 42 -16.17 4.18 14.22
CA GLY A 42 -15.20 4.45 13.15
C GLY A 42 -15.80 4.19 11.77
N PHE A 43 -16.36 5.24 11.15
CA PHE A 43 -16.98 5.27 9.81
C PHE A 43 -16.31 4.35 8.77
N ARG A 44 -14.97 4.34 8.70
CA ARG A 44 -14.20 3.51 7.76
C ARG A 44 -14.16 2.02 8.10
N ARG A 45 -14.20 1.65 9.38
CA ARG A 45 -14.17 0.25 9.83
C ARG A 45 -15.47 -0.47 9.46
N GLU A 46 -16.61 0.19 9.60
CA GLU A 46 -17.90 -0.40 9.23
C GLU A 46 -18.03 -0.55 7.72
N ILE A 47 -17.63 0.43 6.92
CA ILE A 47 -17.62 0.31 5.45
C ILE A 47 -16.71 -0.85 5.01
N THR A 48 -15.50 -0.92 5.56
CA THR A 48 -14.54 -2.01 5.29
C THR A 48 -15.14 -3.37 5.64
N ASN A 49 -15.71 -3.52 6.83
CA ASN A 49 -16.34 -4.77 7.26
C ASN A 49 -17.52 -5.15 6.36
N ASN A 50 -18.34 -4.18 5.94
CA ASN A 50 -19.49 -4.45 5.06
C ASN A 50 -19.04 -4.85 3.65
N ILE A 51 -17.95 -4.29 3.12
CA ILE A 51 -17.40 -4.69 1.80
C ILE A 51 -16.80 -6.10 1.86
N ASP A 52 -16.08 -6.45 2.92
CA ASP A 52 -15.51 -7.81 3.06
C ASP A 52 -16.58 -8.87 3.32
N ALA A 53 -17.63 -8.47 4.01
CA ALA A 53 -18.79 -9.30 4.31
C ALA A 53 -19.71 -9.52 3.10
N ALA A 54 -19.77 -8.56 2.17
CA ALA A 54 -20.69 -8.61 1.05
C ALA A 54 -20.23 -9.64 0.01
N ALA A 55 -21.15 -10.55 -0.34
CA ALA A 55 -20.93 -11.52 -1.40
C ALA A 55 -20.94 -10.87 -2.80
N CYS A 56 -21.43 -9.63 -2.91
CA CYS A 56 -21.40 -8.83 -4.13
C CYS A 56 -21.10 -7.35 -3.80
N VAL A 57 -20.13 -6.75 -4.50
CA VAL A 57 -19.87 -5.31 -4.45
C VAL A 57 -20.32 -4.72 -5.78
N LEU A 58 -21.44 -3.99 -5.77
CA LEU A 58 -21.99 -3.32 -6.94
C LEU A 58 -21.45 -1.88 -6.98
N VAL A 59 -20.70 -1.51 -8.02
CA VAL A 59 -20.22 -0.14 -8.21
C VAL A 59 -20.96 0.56 -9.35
N LEU A 60 -21.37 1.81 -9.11
CA LEU A 60 -22.00 2.68 -10.11
C LEU A 60 -21.00 3.70 -10.66
N TRP A 61 -20.63 3.55 -11.94
CA TRP A 61 -19.74 4.47 -12.65
C TRP A 61 -20.49 5.66 -13.26
N SER A 62 -20.12 6.85 -12.80
CA SER A 62 -20.59 8.17 -13.22
C SER A 62 -19.38 9.10 -13.33
N ALA A 63 -19.57 10.33 -13.83
CA ALA A 63 -18.46 11.28 -13.94
C ALA A 63 -17.85 11.62 -12.57
N ALA A 64 -18.66 11.60 -11.50
CA ALA A 64 -18.18 11.88 -10.16
C ALA A 64 -17.52 10.65 -9.50
N SER A 65 -18.01 9.44 -9.78
CA SER A 65 -17.44 8.24 -9.14
C SER A 65 -16.11 7.80 -9.73
N VAL A 66 -15.84 8.11 -11.00
CA VAL A 66 -14.53 7.86 -11.62
C VAL A 66 -13.42 8.82 -11.15
N GLU A 67 -13.79 9.92 -10.50
CA GLU A 67 -12.86 10.88 -9.87
C GLU A 67 -12.80 10.72 -8.34
N SER A 68 -13.59 9.81 -7.76
CA SER A 68 -13.69 9.63 -6.32
C SER A 68 -12.74 8.52 -5.85
N ASP A 69 -11.68 8.91 -5.14
CA ASP A 69 -10.75 7.97 -4.49
C ASP A 69 -11.49 6.92 -3.63
N PHE A 70 -12.57 7.33 -2.97
CA PHE A 70 -13.37 6.44 -2.14
C PHE A 70 -14.14 5.38 -2.96
N VAL A 71 -14.80 5.78 -4.04
CA VAL A 71 -15.56 4.82 -4.88
C VAL A 71 -14.59 3.89 -5.63
N ILE A 72 -13.44 4.43 -6.05
CA ILE A 72 -12.37 3.63 -6.65
C ILE A 72 -11.84 2.62 -5.64
N ASP A 73 -11.54 3.03 -4.42
CA ASP A 73 -11.05 2.15 -3.34
C ASP A 73 -12.03 1.00 -3.05
N GLU A 74 -13.33 1.29 -2.96
CA GLU A 74 -14.39 0.31 -2.74
C GLU A 74 -14.52 -0.67 -3.92
N ALA A 75 -14.51 -0.16 -5.15
CA ALA A 75 -14.56 -0.97 -6.36
C ALA A 75 -13.32 -1.85 -6.53
N GLU A 76 -12.14 -1.33 -6.22
CA GLU A 76 -10.89 -2.09 -6.22
C GLU A 76 -10.93 -3.22 -5.19
N ARG A 77 -11.53 -2.96 -4.03
CA ARG A 77 -11.70 -3.96 -2.98
C ARG A 77 -12.66 -5.07 -3.40
N GLY A 78 -13.80 -4.72 -3.97
CA GLY A 78 -14.69 -5.71 -4.60
C GLY A 78 -14.00 -6.49 -5.72
N LYS A 79 -13.14 -5.83 -6.51
CA LYS A 79 -12.38 -6.48 -7.58
C LYS A 79 -11.41 -7.51 -7.02
N ARG A 80 -10.64 -7.15 -5.99
CA ARG A 80 -9.69 -8.02 -5.29
C ARG A 80 -10.38 -9.24 -4.68
N ASN A 81 -11.55 -9.04 -4.08
CA ASN A 81 -12.31 -10.12 -3.45
C ASN A 81 -13.05 -11.00 -4.46
N GLY A 82 -13.00 -10.67 -5.76
CA GLY A 82 -13.77 -11.38 -6.78
C GLY A 82 -15.29 -11.18 -6.66
N THR A 83 -15.74 -10.19 -5.88
CA THR A 83 -17.16 -9.87 -5.63
C THR A 83 -17.68 -8.71 -6.46
N LEU A 84 -16.81 -8.00 -7.21
CA LEU A 84 -17.20 -6.83 -8.00
C LEU A 84 -18.19 -7.15 -9.12
N VAL A 85 -19.21 -6.30 -9.22
CA VAL A 85 -20.10 -6.15 -10.38
C VAL A 85 -20.13 -4.67 -10.75
N PRO A 86 -19.44 -4.24 -11.83
CA PRO A 86 -19.44 -2.85 -12.25
C PRO A 86 -20.60 -2.53 -13.20
N VAL A 87 -21.21 -1.36 -13.01
CA VAL A 87 -22.29 -0.83 -13.85
C VAL A 87 -22.01 0.61 -14.21
N SER A 88 -22.19 0.99 -15.47
CA SER A 88 -22.14 2.39 -15.91
C SER A 88 -23.53 3.01 -15.81
N ILE A 89 -23.65 4.14 -15.13
CA ILE A 89 -24.89 4.94 -15.04
C ILE A 89 -24.81 6.24 -15.85
N ALA A 90 -23.65 6.54 -16.44
CA ALA A 90 -23.42 7.61 -17.41
C ALA A 90 -22.35 7.17 -18.44
N PRO A 91 -22.26 7.81 -19.61
CA PRO A 91 -21.18 7.53 -20.57
C PRO A 91 -19.87 8.15 -20.08
N VAL A 92 -19.04 7.34 -19.43
CA VAL A 92 -17.75 7.78 -18.85
C VAL A 92 -16.63 6.80 -19.21
N PRO A 93 -15.38 7.29 -19.40
CA PRO A 93 -14.23 6.41 -19.47
C PRO A 93 -14.04 5.71 -18.11
N LEU A 94 -13.94 4.39 -18.13
CA LEU A 94 -13.74 3.61 -16.91
C LEU A 94 -12.36 3.90 -16.30
N PRO A 95 -12.23 3.90 -14.97
CA PRO A 95 -10.94 4.13 -14.33
C PRO A 95 -9.91 3.07 -14.74
N LEU A 96 -8.64 3.46 -14.72
CA LEU A 96 -7.52 2.56 -14.99
C LEU A 96 -7.62 1.30 -14.11
N GLY A 97 -7.47 0.13 -14.74
CA GLY A 97 -7.63 -1.16 -14.06
C GLY A 97 -9.06 -1.75 -14.09
N PHE A 98 -10.08 -0.99 -14.48
CA PHE A 98 -11.45 -1.53 -14.62
C PHE A 98 -11.87 -1.78 -16.07
N GLY A 99 -11.13 -1.25 -17.06
CA GLY A 99 -11.41 -1.45 -18.49
C GLY A 99 -11.32 -2.90 -18.99
N SER A 100 -10.68 -3.80 -18.23
CA SER A 100 -10.63 -5.24 -18.54
C SER A 100 -11.78 -6.05 -17.91
N ILE A 101 -12.68 -5.39 -17.17
CA ILE A 101 -13.85 -6.01 -16.55
C ILE A 101 -15.08 -5.57 -17.34
N HIS A 102 -15.87 -6.53 -17.81
CA HIS A 102 -17.13 -6.22 -18.47
C HIS A 102 -18.01 -5.38 -17.53
N THR A 103 -18.36 -4.17 -17.98
CA THR A 103 -19.24 -3.24 -17.28
C THR A 103 -20.55 -3.13 -18.05
N ASP A 104 -21.67 -3.39 -17.38
CA ASP A 104 -22.99 -3.24 -18.01
C ASP A 104 -23.42 -1.77 -18.06
N ASP A 105 -24.00 -1.33 -19.18
CA ASP A 105 -24.55 0.02 -19.32
C ASP A 105 -26.02 0.03 -18.86
N LEU A 106 -26.28 0.77 -17.78
CA LEU A 106 -27.61 1.05 -17.24
C LEU A 106 -27.88 2.57 -17.17
N SER A 107 -27.18 3.37 -17.98
CA SER A 107 -27.36 4.83 -18.03
C SER A 107 -28.82 5.23 -18.28
N GLN A 108 -29.49 4.55 -19.21
CA GLN A 108 -30.90 4.79 -19.57
C GLN A 108 -31.92 4.03 -18.70
N TRP A 109 -31.48 3.21 -17.74
CA TRP A 109 -32.39 2.41 -16.93
C TRP A 109 -33.11 3.27 -15.88
N GLN A 110 -34.43 3.10 -15.73
CA GLN A 110 -35.29 3.92 -14.87
C GLN A 110 -36.03 3.10 -13.79
N GLY A 111 -35.43 2.02 -13.31
CA GLY A 111 -36.01 1.21 -12.22
C GLY A 111 -36.86 0.02 -12.63
N ASP A 112 -37.08 -0.20 -13.94
CA ASP A 112 -37.86 -1.36 -14.41
C ASP A 112 -37.08 -2.68 -14.23
N VAL A 113 -37.54 -3.52 -13.31
CA VAL A 113 -36.94 -4.84 -13.01
C VAL A 113 -37.11 -5.87 -14.13
N LYS A 114 -37.97 -5.60 -15.11
CA LYS A 114 -38.15 -6.45 -16.30
C LYS A 114 -37.31 -6.00 -17.49
N ALA A 115 -36.64 -4.84 -17.39
CA ALA A 115 -35.79 -4.33 -18.46
C ALA A 115 -34.64 -5.32 -18.76
N PRO A 116 -34.28 -5.55 -20.04
CA PRO A 116 -33.20 -6.49 -20.40
C PRO A 116 -31.86 -6.18 -19.73
N SER A 117 -31.52 -4.89 -19.57
CA SER A 117 -30.31 -4.44 -18.90
C SER A 117 -30.29 -4.82 -17.41
N PHE A 118 -31.42 -4.68 -16.71
CA PHE A 118 -31.55 -5.10 -15.32
C PHE A 118 -31.57 -6.62 -15.16
N LEU A 119 -32.20 -7.36 -16.08
CA LEU A 119 -32.17 -8.82 -16.06
C LEU A 119 -30.74 -9.38 -16.25
N LYS A 120 -29.91 -8.70 -17.05
CA LYS A 120 -28.49 -9.03 -17.19
C LYS A 120 -27.72 -8.78 -15.90
N LEU A 121 -27.91 -7.61 -15.29
CA LEU A 121 -27.34 -7.29 -13.98
C LEU A 121 -27.76 -8.30 -12.91
N LYS A 122 -29.05 -8.65 -12.86
CA LYS A 122 -29.59 -9.66 -11.93
C LYS A 122 -28.87 -11.00 -12.06
N ARG A 123 -28.61 -11.46 -13.30
CA ARG A 123 -27.86 -12.70 -13.53
C ARG A 123 -26.42 -12.60 -13.01
N ALA A 124 -25.74 -11.47 -13.25
CA ALA A 124 -24.38 -11.24 -12.77
C ALA A 124 -24.30 -11.27 -11.23
N ILE A 125 -25.22 -10.60 -10.55
CA ILE A 125 -25.30 -10.59 -9.08
C ILE A 125 -25.62 -11.98 -8.55
N THR A 126 -26.62 -12.67 -9.12
CA THR A 126 -26.99 -14.04 -8.71
C THR A 126 -25.80 -15.00 -8.78
N HIS A 127 -25.01 -14.90 -9.85
CA HIS A 127 -23.80 -15.69 -10.02
C HIS A 127 -22.76 -15.39 -8.91
N LYS A 128 -22.50 -14.10 -8.60
CA LYS A 128 -21.58 -13.70 -7.53
C LYS A 128 -22.02 -14.23 -6.16
N LEU A 129 -23.30 -14.10 -5.83
CA LEU A 129 -23.86 -14.59 -4.57
C LEU A 129 -23.76 -16.12 -4.45
N SER A 130 -23.92 -16.86 -5.55
CA SER A 130 -23.82 -18.33 -5.54
C SER A 130 -22.41 -18.86 -5.24
N LEU A 131 -21.37 -18.10 -5.61
CA LEU A 131 -19.97 -18.46 -5.38
C LEU A 131 -19.51 -18.24 -3.94
N HIS A 132 -20.23 -17.41 -3.17
CA HIS A 132 -19.82 -16.93 -1.84
C HIS A 132 -20.65 -17.53 -0.69
N ARG A 133 -21.41 -18.60 -0.93
CA ARG A 133 -22.12 -19.33 0.13
C ARG A 133 -21.23 -20.42 0.73
N PRO A 134 -21.02 -20.49 2.06
CA PRO A 134 -20.15 -21.50 2.67
C PRO A 134 -20.73 -22.91 2.47
N GLN A 135 -19.95 -23.82 1.89
CA GLN A 135 -20.21 -25.26 1.99
C GLN A 135 -19.78 -25.76 3.37
N GLY A 136 -20.64 -26.57 4.00
CA GLY A 136 -20.51 -27.03 5.37
C GLY A 136 -19.22 -27.80 5.65
N ILE A 137 -18.62 -27.51 6.81
CA ILE A 137 -17.42 -28.13 7.33
C ILE A 137 -17.74 -29.58 7.75
N SER A 138 -17.01 -30.56 7.19
CA SER A 138 -16.90 -31.92 7.73
C SER A 138 -15.64 -31.99 8.60
N THR A 139 -15.82 -32.43 9.84
CA THR A 139 -14.79 -32.58 10.87
C THR A 139 -13.86 -33.76 10.57
N PRO A 140 -12.52 -33.64 10.72
CA PRO A 140 -11.66 -34.79 10.91
C PRO A 140 -11.46 -35.11 12.39
N ALA A 141 -11.42 -36.41 12.68
CA ALA A 141 -11.20 -37.01 13.99
C ALA A 141 -9.76 -36.86 14.50
N VAL A 142 -9.61 -36.88 15.82
CA VAL A 142 -8.35 -36.87 16.57
C VAL A 142 -7.48 -38.07 16.15
N ALA A 143 -6.25 -37.81 15.69
CA ALA A 143 -5.23 -38.82 15.44
C ALA A 143 -3.91 -38.44 16.12
N ALA A 144 -3.21 -39.47 16.60
CA ALA A 144 -2.09 -39.45 17.54
C ALA A 144 -0.82 -38.74 17.04
N THR A 145 0.01 -38.36 18.01
CA THR A 145 1.33 -37.74 17.87
C THR A 145 2.28 -38.53 16.94
N PRO A 146 2.91 -37.90 15.92
CA PRO A 146 3.91 -38.59 15.11
C PRO A 146 5.30 -38.55 15.76
N GLN A 147 6.00 -39.69 15.70
CA GLN A 147 7.43 -39.80 16.00
C GLN A 147 8.29 -39.09 14.93
N PRO A 148 9.51 -38.64 15.28
CA PRO A 148 10.37 -37.87 14.39
C PRO A 148 10.92 -38.72 13.24
N THR A 149 10.60 -38.35 12.02
CA THR A 149 11.21 -38.87 10.79
C THR A 149 12.57 -38.20 10.53
N PRO A 150 13.52 -38.87 9.85
CA PRO A 150 14.83 -38.29 9.54
C PRO A 150 14.69 -37.05 8.66
N VAL A 151 15.33 -35.96 9.08
CA VAL A 151 15.35 -34.67 8.38
C VAL A 151 16.07 -34.83 7.05
N ALA A 152 15.34 -34.64 5.94
CA ALA A 152 15.92 -34.52 4.62
C ALA A 152 16.93 -33.35 4.57
N PRO A 153 18.00 -33.42 3.75
CA PRO A 153 19.00 -32.36 3.70
C PRO A 153 18.36 -31.01 3.38
N ARG A 154 18.70 -29.97 4.17
CA ARG A 154 18.25 -28.59 3.92
C ARG A 154 18.64 -28.17 2.49
N PRO A 155 17.72 -27.59 1.70
CA PRO A 155 18.10 -26.96 0.44
C PRO A 155 19.15 -25.88 0.71
N THR A 156 20.15 -25.80 -0.16
CA THR A 156 21.14 -24.71 -0.18
C THR A 156 20.43 -23.36 -0.17
N LEU A 157 20.76 -22.51 0.81
CA LEU A 157 20.18 -21.18 0.99
C LEU A 157 20.51 -20.31 -0.24
N VAL A 158 19.49 -19.89 -1.00
CA VAL A 158 19.65 -18.93 -2.10
C VAL A 158 18.98 -17.62 -1.70
N TYR A 159 19.73 -16.74 -1.06
CA TYR A 159 19.36 -15.35 -0.79
C TYR A 159 20.55 -14.44 -1.13
N ILE A 160 20.26 -13.14 -1.31
CA ILE A 160 21.27 -12.09 -1.39
C ILE A 160 21.09 -11.24 -0.13
N GLU A 161 22.14 -11.16 0.69
CA GLU A 161 22.15 -10.20 1.79
C GLU A 161 22.38 -8.80 1.23
N PRO A 162 21.55 -7.82 1.59
CA PRO A 162 21.73 -6.45 1.13
C PRO A 162 23.05 -5.88 1.67
N GLU A 163 23.72 -5.06 0.87
CA GLU A 163 24.82 -4.24 1.37
C GLU A 163 24.29 -3.28 2.46
N LEU A 164 24.93 -3.28 3.62
CA LEU A 164 24.52 -2.47 4.77
C LEU A 164 25.55 -1.40 5.11
N VAL A 165 25.07 -0.24 5.54
CA VAL A 165 25.87 0.86 6.10
C VAL A 165 25.61 0.92 7.60
N ARG A 166 26.68 0.92 8.40
CA ARG A 166 26.57 1.12 9.85
C ARG A 166 26.25 2.58 10.15
N ILE A 167 25.11 2.82 10.77
CA ILE A 167 24.64 4.13 11.20
C ILE A 167 25.06 4.32 12.67
N PRO A 168 25.79 5.39 13.01
CA PRO A 168 26.24 5.60 14.38
C PRO A 168 25.07 5.94 15.31
N ALA A 169 25.21 5.63 16.60
CA ALA A 169 24.35 6.21 17.62
C ALA A 169 24.48 7.74 17.61
N GLY A 170 23.41 8.45 17.96
CA GLY A 170 23.45 9.91 18.02
C GLY A 170 22.10 10.56 18.22
N ARG A 171 22.09 11.88 18.11
CA ARG A 171 20.90 12.71 18.32
C ARG A 171 20.74 13.68 17.16
N PHE A 172 19.51 13.88 16.71
CA PHE A 172 19.20 14.87 15.68
C PHE A 172 17.85 15.55 15.94
N LYS A 173 17.56 16.58 15.14
CA LYS A 173 16.26 17.23 15.10
C LYS A 173 15.45 16.68 13.93
N MET A 174 14.38 15.96 14.22
CA MET A 174 13.47 15.38 13.23
C MET A 174 12.40 16.40 12.84
N GLY A 175 12.01 16.39 11.56
CA GLY A 175 10.94 17.23 11.03
C GLY A 175 11.40 18.58 10.44
N SER A 176 10.43 19.44 10.14
CA SER A 176 10.67 20.79 9.60
C SER A 176 9.50 21.74 9.89
N LYS A 177 9.67 23.04 9.59
CA LYS A 177 8.59 24.04 9.69
C LYS A 177 7.72 24.14 8.43
N LYS A 178 7.96 23.30 7.43
CA LYS A 178 7.42 23.48 6.09
C LYS A 178 5.97 23.04 5.96
N TYR A 179 5.63 21.92 6.60
CA TYR A 179 4.29 21.32 6.59
C TYR A 179 3.87 20.94 8.01
N GLU A 180 2.56 20.78 8.23
CA GLU A 180 2.01 20.47 9.55
C GLU A 180 2.40 19.05 10.02
N ASP A 181 2.41 18.09 9.09
CA ASP A 181 2.79 16.70 9.32
C ASP A 181 4.29 16.48 9.58
N GLU A 182 5.10 17.51 9.36
CA GLU A 182 6.51 17.54 9.68
C GLU A 182 6.82 18.25 11.00
N GLN A 183 5.79 18.71 11.71
CA GLN A 183 5.91 19.46 12.96
C GLN A 183 5.40 18.65 14.15
N PRO A 184 5.80 18.99 15.39
CA PRO A 184 6.89 19.92 15.70
C PRO A 184 8.26 19.34 15.35
N ILE A 185 9.21 20.22 15.09
CA ILE A 185 10.63 19.82 15.11
C ILE A 185 10.95 19.36 16.53
N HIS A 186 11.41 18.12 16.69
CA HIS A 186 11.67 17.53 18.00
C HIS A 186 13.01 16.77 18.02
N PRO A 187 13.68 16.67 19.17
CA PRO A 187 14.90 15.90 19.29
C PRO A 187 14.60 14.40 19.35
N VAL A 188 15.33 13.62 18.56
CA VAL A 188 15.32 12.15 18.65
C VAL A 188 16.73 11.66 18.96
N THR A 189 16.84 10.69 19.87
CA THR A 189 18.12 10.09 20.30
C THR A 189 18.11 8.60 19.97
N LEU A 190 18.97 8.19 19.05
CA LEU A 190 19.24 6.79 18.75
C LEU A 190 20.40 6.34 19.65
N ALA A 191 20.06 5.61 20.71
CA ALA A 191 21.03 5.24 21.75
C ALA A 191 22.06 4.21 21.27
N GLN A 192 21.69 3.39 20.28
CA GLN A 192 22.54 2.34 19.72
C GLN A 192 22.78 2.59 18.24
N PRO A 193 23.94 2.19 17.71
CA PRO A 193 24.13 2.08 16.27
C PRO A 193 23.20 1.00 15.72
N PHE A 194 22.82 1.14 14.46
CA PHE A 194 22.10 0.13 13.70
C PHE A 194 22.68 0.09 12.29
N TYR A 195 22.25 -0.86 11.47
CA TYR A 195 22.60 -0.93 10.07
C TYR A 195 21.40 -0.56 9.20
N LEU A 196 21.65 0.17 8.12
CA LEU A 196 20.64 0.48 7.12
C LEU A 196 21.13 0.03 5.75
N GLY A 197 20.22 -0.52 4.95
CA GLY A 197 20.46 -0.89 3.56
C GLY A 197 21.08 0.28 2.81
N LYS A 198 22.23 0.03 2.18
CA LYS A 198 22.95 0.99 1.35
C LYS A 198 22.07 1.50 0.20
N TYR A 199 21.20 0.61 -0.30
CA TYR A 199 20.25 0.80 -1.37
C TYR A 199 18.83 0.38 -0.92
N PRO A 200 17.78 0.84 -1.60
CA PRO A 200 16.48 0.15 -1.58
C PRO A 200 16.62 -1.30 -2.04
N VAL A 201 15.74 -2.18 -1.56
CA VAL A 201 15.71 -3.58 -1.99
C VAL A 201 15.44 -3.66 -3.48
N THR A 202 16.25 -4.43 -4.18
CA THR A 202 16.22 -4.57 -5.63
C THR A 202 15.33 -5.73 -6.09
N PHE A 203 14.94 -5.71 -7.36
CA PHE A 203 14.25 -6.86 -7.97
C PHE A 203 15.09 -8.13 -7.92
N ALA A 204 16.42 -8.04 -8.05
CA ALA A 204 17.31 -9.21 -7.96
C ALA A 204 17.25 -9.88 -6.57
N GLU A 205 17.24 -9.08 -5.50
CA GLU A 205 17.10 -9.57 -4.13
C GLU A 205 15.70 -10.11 -3.87
N TYR A 206 14.66 -9.35 -4.26
CA TYR A 206 13.26 -9.71 -4.03
C TYR A 206 12.82 -10.96 -4.82
N ALA A 207 13.39 -11.20 -6.01
CA ALA A 207 13.07 -12.38 -6.80
C ALA A 207 13.44 -13.69 -6.09
N LEU A 208 14.47 -13.69 -5.23
CA LEU A 208 14.84 -14.87 -4.44
C LEU A 208 13.83 -15.16 -3.33
N TYR A 209 13.27 -14.13 -2.72
CA TYR A 209 12.12 -14.27 -1.81
C TYR A 209 10.94 -14.89 -2.53
N VAL A 210 10.54 -14.32 -3.67
CA VAL A 210 9.42 -14.80 -4.48
C VAL A 210 9.59 -16.25 -4.90
N GLN A 211 10.81 -16.64 -5.31
CA GLN A 211 11.13 -18.02 -5.65
C GLN A 211 11.01 -18.95 -4.44
N ALA A 212 11.51 -18.54 -3.28
CA ALA A 212 11.51 -19.35 -2.07
C ALA A 212 10.10 -19.52 -1.48
N THR A 213 9.24 -18.51 -1.58
CA THR A 213 7.88 -18.53 -1.05
C THR A 213 6.83 -18.93 -2.08
N GLN A 214 7.23 -19.12 -3.34
CA GLN A 214 6.32 -19.35 -4.47
C GLN A 214 5.25 -18.26 -4.62
N SER A 215 5.58 -17.04 -4.21
CA SER A 215 4.71 -15.87 -4.36
C SER A 215 4.72 -15.36 -5.81
N GLN A 216 3.88 -14.37 -6.10
CA GLN A 216 3.90 -13.72 -7.40
C GLN A 216 4.94 -12.60 -7.43
N LEU A 217 5.76 -12.57 -8.47
CA LEU A 217 6.68 -11.46 -8.69
C LEU A 217 5.91 -10.18 -9.03
N PRO A 218 6.19 -9.04 -8.36
CA PRO A 218 5.58 -7.77 -8.72
C PRO A 218 5.91 -7.36 -10.16
N ASP A 219 4.93 -6.75 -10.84
CA ASP A 219 5.08 -6.21 -12.20
C ASP A 219 6.15 -5.11 -12.23
N ASP A 220 7.15 -5.25 -13.10
CA ASP A 220 8.26 -4.30 -13.30
C ASP A 220 7.95 -3.21 -14.34
N LYS A 221 6.73 -3.20 -14.89
CA LYS A 221 6.27 -2.29 -15.96
C LYS A 221 7.09 -2.37 -17.25
N GLY A 222 7.83 -3.45 -17.45
CA GLY A 222 8.76 -3.59 -18.57
C GLY A 222 9.94 -2.61 -18.50
N TRP A 223 10.21 -2.03 -17.32
CA TRP A 223 11.35 -1.11 -17.12
C TRP A 223 12.66 -1.85 -16.89
N GLY A 224 12.60 -3.16 -16.67
CA GLY A 224 13.72 -4.01 -16.36
C GLY A 224 13.79 -4.33 -14.87
N MET A 225 14.22 -5.55 -14.58
CA MET A 225 14.49 -6.05 -13.24
C MET A 225 15.97 -5.85 -12.87
N GLY A 226 16.53 -6.74 -12.03
CA GLY A 226 17.94 -6.70 -11.64
C GLY A 226 18.18 -5.67 -10.53
N LYS A 227 19.08 -4.72 -10.76
CA LYS A 227 19.49 -3.70 -9.78
C LYS A 227 18.49 -2.56 -9.58
N ARG A 228 17.36 -2.56 -10.28
CA ARG A 228 16.29 -1.58 -10.05
C ARG A 228 15.59 -1.89 -8.72
N PRO A 229 15.15 -0.86 -7.97
CA PRO A 229 14.39 -1.08 -6.75
C PRO A 229 13.12 -1.86 -7.07
N VAL A 230 12.75 -2.81 -6.21
CA VAL A 230 11.47 -3.49 -6.31
C VAL A 230 10.35 -2.46 -6.13
N ILE A 231 9.34 -2.53 -6.99
CA ILE A 231 8.15 -1.66 -6.98
C ILE A 231 6.88 -2.50 -6.92
N ASN A 232 5.73 -1.84 -6.75
CA ASN A 232 4.44 -2.52 -6.56
C ASN A 232 4.45 -3.47 -5.35
N VAL A 233 5.17 -3.08 -4.30
CA VAL A 233 5.19 -3.79 -3.02
C VAL A 233 4.48 -2.95 -1.96
N SER A 234 3.67 -3.63 -1.16
CA SER A 234 2.97 -3.05 -0.02
C SER A 234 3.85 -3.07 1.22
N TRP A 235 3.41 -2.37 2.27
CA TRP A 235 4.09 -2.42 3.56
C TRP A 235 4.13 -3.86 4.09
N GLN A 236 3.04 -4.61 3.93
CA GLN A 236 2.99 -6.01 4.34
C GLN A 236 3.99 -6.88 3.57
N ASP A 237 4.10 -6.70 2.25
CA ASP A 237 5.07 -7.44 1.44
C ASP A 237 6.51 -7.15 1.88
N ALA A 238 6.79 -5.89 2.26
CA ALA A 238 8.09 -5.45 2.72
C ALA A 238 8.44 -6.04 4.10
N THR A 239 7.48 -6.10 5.02
CA THR A 239 7.67 -6.77 6.31
C THR A 239 7.80 -8.28 6.19
N ASP A 240 7.05 -8.91 5.28
CA ASP A 240 7.13 -10.35 5.03
C ASP A 240 8.49 -10.72 4.42
N TYR A 241 9.00 -9.89 3.51
CA TYR A 241 10.36 -10.02 2.98
C TYR A 241 11.42 -9.89 4.08
N ALA A 242 11.30 -8.89 4.96
CA ALA A 242 12.24 -8.69 6.07
C ALA A 242 12.23 -9.88 7.04
N ALA A 243 11.05 -10.39 7.37
CA ALA A 243 10.89 -11.56 8.23
C ALA A 243 11.47 -12.83 7.58
N TRP A 244 11.22 -13.03 6.29
CA TRP A 244 11.82 -14.12 5.54
C TRP A 244 13.35 -14.04 5.54
N LEU A 245 13.92 -12.89 5.18
CA LEU A 245 15.38 -12.73 5.13
C LEU A 245 16.01 -12.93 6.51
N SER A 246 15.33 -12.49 7.57
CA SER A 246 15.75 -12.76 8.95
C SER A 246 15.82 -14.25 9.25
N ALA A 247 14.79 -15.00 8.85
CA ALA A 247 14.76 -16.46 9.01
C ALA A 247 15.85 -17.17 8.20
N GLN A 248 16.22 -16.64 7.03
CA GLN A 248 17.27 -17.22 6.19
C GLN A 248 18.69 -16.96 6.73
N THR A 249 18.92 -15.78 7.30
CA THR A 249 20.26 -15.30 7.69
C THR A 249 20.55 -15.48 9.18
N GLY A 250 19.51 -15.61 10.01
CA GLY A 250 19.61 -15.53 11.47
C GLY A 250 19.89 -14.12 12.00
N LYS A 251 19.83 -13.10 11.14
CA LYS A 251 19.99 -11.68 11.51
C LYS A 251 18.63 -11.01 11.66
N ALA A 252 18.55 -9.95 12.46
CA ALA A 252 17.30 -9.24 12.71
C ALA A 252 17.05 -8.15 11.64
N TYR A 253 16.56 -8.54 10.46
CA TYR A 253 16.13 -7.59 9.44
C TYR A 253 14.70 -7.09 9.69
N ARG A 254 14.48 -5.80 9.46
CA ARG A 254 13.19 -5.12 9.63
C ARG A 254 13.08 -3.92 8.70
N LEU A 255 11.91 -3.28 8.65
CA LEU A 255 11.84 -1.92 8.15
C LEU A 255 12.50 -0.97 9.17
N PRO A 256 13.17 0.11 8.70
CA PRO A 256 13.61 1.17 9.61
C PRO A 256 12.40 1.84 10.25
N SER A 257 12.57 2.37 11.46
CA SER A 257 11.64 3.39 11.93
C SER A 257 11.77 4.65 11.06
N GLU A 258 10.75 5.49 11.08
CA GLU A 258 10.79 6.75 10.37
C GLU A 258 11.90 7.66 10.89
N ALA A 259 12.12 7.64 12.20
CA ALA A 259 13.19 8.39 12.84
C ALA A 259 14.58 7.91 12.40
N GLU A 260 14.80 6.60 12.35
CA GLU A 260 16.02 5.99 11.81
C GLU A 260 16.24 6.38 10.35
N TRP A 261 15.19 6.33 9.54
CA TRP A 261 15.25 6.69 8.13
C TRP A 261 15.65 8.15 7.95
N GLU A 262 15.01 9.09 8.67
CA GLU A 262 15.32 10.51 8.54
C GLU A 262 16.72 10.85 9.07
N TYR A 263 17.12 10.24 10.19
CA TYR A 263 18.46 10.40 10.75
C TYR A 263 19.53 9.96 9.75
N ALA A 264 19.34 8.77 9.17
CA ALA A 264 20.21 8.20 8.16
C ALA A 264 20.22 9.03 6.87
N CYS A 265 19.05 9.53 6.42
CA CYS A 265 18.92 10.39 5.26
C CYS A 265 19.76 11.67 5.44
N ARG A 266 19.60 12.33 6.59
CA ARG A 266 20.29 13.58 6.94
C ARG A 266 21.80 13.43 7.07
N ALA A 267 22.28 12.28 7.56
CA ALA A 267 23.71 11.98 7.73
C ALA A 267 24.50 13.12 8.42
N GLY A 268 23.92 13.71 9.47
CA GLY A 268 24.49 14.82 10.24
C GLY A 268 24.11 16.22 9.79
N THR A 269 23.39 16.39 8.68
CA THR A 269 22.91 17.69 8.19
C THR A 269 21.54 18.08 8.77
N ASP A 270 21.29 19.37 8.92
CA ASP A 270 19.96 19.94 9.23
C ASP A 270 19.32 20.64 8.01
N SER A 271 19.97 20.55 6.86
CA SER A 271 19.55 21.20 5.63
C SER A 271 18.26 20.61 5.05
N ARG A 272 17.70 21.34 4.07
CA ARG A 272 16.47 20.97 3.37
C ARG A 272 16.57 19.61 2.68
N TYR A 273 17.70 19.35 2.03
CA TYR A 273 18.06 18.09 1.40
C TYR A 273 19.32 17.54 2.06
N TYR A 274 19.59 16.23 1.92
CA TYR A 274 20.81 15.66 2.47
C TYR A 274 22.10 16.18 1.80
N TRP A 275 21.96 16.78 0.60
CA TRP A 275 23.06 17.43 -0.13
C TRP A 275 23.16 18.95 0.13
N GLY A 276 22.32 19.50 1.01
CA GLY A 276 22.31 20.93 1.33
C GLY A 276 20.97 21.61 1.05
N ALA A 277 21.00 22.92 0.80
CA ALA A 277 19.79 23.74 0.60
C ALA A 277 19.44 23.98 -0.88
N ASN A 278 20.37 23.71 -1.80
CA ASN A 278 20.20 24.03 -3.22
C ASN A 278 19.43 22.94 -3.96
N GLU A 279 18.18 23.23 -4.32
CA GLU A 279 17.32 22.33 -5.10
C GLU A 279 17.85 22.03 -6.51
N GLN A 280 18.61 22.96 -7.11
CA GLN A 280 19.15 22.81 -8.46
C GLN A 280 20.19 21.67 -8.56
N GLN A 281 20.74 21.23 -7.43
CA GLN A 281 21.66 20.10 -7.36
C GLN A 281 20.95 18.74 -7.37
N ALA A 282 19.61 18.69 -7.32
CA ALA A 282 18.86 17.42 -7.26
C ALA A 282 19.26 16.41 -8.35
N THR A 283 19.64 16.87 -9.54
CA THR A 283 20.07 16.01 -10.65
C THR A 283 21.29 15.14 -10.33
N ASP A 284 22.17 15.59 -9.43
CA ASP A 284 23.37 14.84 -9.02
C ASP A 284 23.06 13.77 -7.96
N TYR A 285 21.94 13.92 -7.23
CA TYR A 285 21.65 13.18 -5.99
C TYR A 285 20.39 12.32 -6.06
N ALA A 286 19.49 12.56 -7.00
CA ALA A 286 18.19 11.89 -7.03
C ALA A 286 17.66 11.62 -8.44
N TRP A 287 16.85 10.58 -8.55
CA TRP A 287 15.96 10.34 -9.68
C TRP A 287 14.56 10.86 -9.38
N PHE A 288 14.07 11.80 -10.16
CA PHE A 288 12.80 12.52 -9.92
C PHE A 288 12.15 12.90 -11.27
N SER A 289 10.97 13.51 -11.26
CA SER A 289 10.18 13.68 -12.49
C SER A 289 10.90 14.42 -13.62
N GLY A 290 11.84 15.31 -13.29
CA GLY A 290 12.61 16.09 -14.27
C GLY A 290 13.79 15.35 -14.91
N ASN A 291 14.22 14.20 -14.39
CA ASN A 291 15.38 13.47 -14.93
C ASN A 291 15.21 11.94 -15.02
N SER A 292 14.11 11.38 -14.49
CA SER A 292 13.91 9.93 -14.42
C SER A 292 13.47 9.31 -15.75
N GLY A 293 12.97 10.10 -16.70
CA GLY A 293 12.37 9.56 -17.92
C GLY A 293 11.11 8.72 -17.66
N GLY A 294 10.41 8.99 -16.56
CA GLY A 294 9.12 8.36 -16.24
C GLY A 294 9.22 6.93 -15.67
N LYS A 295 10.35 6.56 -15.08
CA LYS A 295 10.59 5.22 -14.51
C LYS A 295 11.63 5.26 -13.39
N THR A 296 11.73 4.17 -12.64
CA THR A 296 12.84 3.94 -11.70
C THR A 296 14.19 3.87 -12.45
N HIS A 297 15.29 3.80 -11.71
CA HIS A 297 16.63 3.52 -12.24
C HIS A 297 17.37 2.53 -11.34
N PRO A 298 18.41 1.84 -11.85
CA PRO A 298 19.27 1.03 -11.00
C PRO A 298 19.75 1.81 -9.78
N VAL A 299 19.78 1.13 -8.63
CA VAL A 299 20.21 1.74 -7.38
C VAL A 299 21.68 2.14 -7.46
N GLY A 300 22.03 3.24 -6.79
CA GLY A 300 23.42 3.68 -6.66
C GLY A 300 23.99 4.45 -7.85
N GLU A 301 23.16 4.90 -8.80
CA GLU A 301 23.60 5.69 -9.95
C GLU A 301 23.71 7.20 -9.69
N LYS A 302 23.22 7.67 -8.54
CA LYS A 302 23.35 9.05 -8.05
C LYS A 302 24.36 9.13 -6.91
N ARG A 303 24.76 10.35 -6.54
CA ARG A 303 25.69 10.55 -5.41
C ARG A 303 25.03 10.12 -4.09
N PRO A 304 25.77 9.46 -3.20
CA PRO A 304 25.26 9.11 -1.87
C PRO A 304 25.26 10.33 -0.95
N ASN A 305 24.63 10.19 0.22
CA ASN A 305 24.82 11.12 1.33
C ASN A 305 26.18 10.91 2.03
N ALA A 306 26.46 11.71 3.08
CA ALA A 306 27.74 11.69 3.79
C ALA A 306 28.08 10.36 4.48
N TRP A 307 27.11 9.45 4.66
CA TRP A 307 27.32 8.12 5.23
C TRP A 307 27.38 7.01 4.18
N GLY A 308 27.30 7.34 2.90
CA GLY A 308 27.37 6.35 1.82
C GLY A 308 26.04 5.66 1.52
N LEU A 309 24.92 6.20 2.00
CA LEU A 309 23.58 5.74 1.62
C LEU A 309 23.16 6.37 0.30
N TYR A 310 22.66 5.55 -0.61
CA TYR A 310 22.20 5.97 -1.93
C TYR A 310 20.68 6.00 -1.99
N ASP A 311 20.17 6.80 -2.94
CA ASP A 311 18.74 6.88 -3.26
C ASP A 311 17.86 7.23 -2.05
N MET A 312 18.41 7.87 -1.01
CA MET A 312 17.63 8.40 0.13
C MET A 312 16.66 9.51 -0.29
N ALA A 313 16.76 10.00 -1.52
CA ALA A 313 15.80 10.90 -2.12
C ALA A 313 15.53 10.48 -3.57
N GLY A 314 14.26 10.37 -3.94
CA GLY A 314 13.83 9.98 -5.28
C GLY A 314 13.94 8.48 -5.52
N ASN A 315 13.94 8.08 -6.80
CA ASN A 315 13.82 6.71 -7.29
C ASN A 315 12.51 6.04 -6.84
N VAL A 316 12.37 5.63 -5.58
CA VAL A 316 11.12 5.09 -5.02
C VAL A 316 10.84 5.69 -3.64
N TRP A 317 9.56 5.88 -3.34
CA TRP A 317 9.12 6.06 -1.96
C TRP A 317 9.44 4.80 -1.17
N GLU A 318 9.90 4.96 0.06
CA GLU A 318 10.33 3.84 0.88
C GLU A 318 9.43 3.65 2.09
N TRP A 319 8.85 2.46 2.23
CA TRP A 319 8.14 2.06 3.43
C TRP A 319 9.04 2.08 4.66
N VAL A 320 8.51 2.63 5.75
CA VAL A 320 9.08 2.55 7.10
C VAL A 320 8.09 1.86 8.04
N GLN A 321 8.55 1.45 9.21
CA GLN A 321 7.72 0.71 10.19
C GLN A 321 6.49 1.52 10.63
N ASP A 322 6.66 2.82 10.87
CA ASP A 322 5.72 3.69 11.58
C ASP A 322 4.32 3.78 10.95
N ALA A 323 3.32 3.85 11.83
CA ALA A 323 2.00 4.35 11.49
C ALA A 323 2.07 5.85 11.21
N TYR A 324 1.31 6.32 10.23
CA TYR A 324 1.22 7.74 9.94
C TYR A 324 0.35 8.46 10.97
N ALA A 325 0.82 9.61 11.44
CA ALA A 325 0.07 10.58 12.22
C ALA A 325 0.17 11.97 11.58
N ASP A 326 -0.85 12.79 11.80
CA ASP A 326 -0.95 14.14 11.20
C ASP A 326 0.13 15.12 11.67
N ASN A 327 0.91 14.75 12.69
CA ASN A 327 2.04 15.52 13.22
C ASN A 327 2.88 14.63 14.16
N TYR A 328 4.01 15.15 14.63
CA TYR A 328 4.96 14.50 15.53
C TYR A 328 4.71 14.75 17.02
N LYS A 329 3.55 15.30 17.44
CA LYS A 329 3.31 15.59 18.87
C LYS A 329 3.39 14.35 19.77
N LEU A 330 3.09 13.18 19.21
CA LEU A 330 3.10 11.88 19.89
C LEU A 330 4.22 10.96 19.39
N ALA A 331 5.14 11.48 18.56
CA ALA A 331 6.21 10.66 18.01
C ALA A 331 7.21 10.24 19.09
N PRO A 332 7.72 8.99 19.06
CA PRO A 332 8.78 8.55 19.96
C PRO A 332 10.06 9.38 19.78
N ILE A 333 10.78 9.59 20.88
CA ILE A 333 12.02 10.39 20.90
C ILE A 333 13.29 9.54 21.04
N ASP A 334 13.15 8.22 21.07
CA ASP A 334 14.23 7.24 21.28
C ASP A 334 14.59 6.46 19.99
N GLY A 335 14.01 6.86 18.85
CA GLY A 335 14.22 6.22 17.55
C GLY A 335 13.32 5.02 17.30
N THR A 336 12.47 4.60 18.25
CA THR A 336 11.49 3.54 18.02
C THR A 336 10.37 3.99 17.07
N ALA A 337 9.73 3.04 16.40
CA ALA A 337 8.62 3.32 15.51
C ALA A 337 7.35 3.71 16.28
N PHE A 338 6.61 4.68 15.75
CA PHE A 338 5.28 5.05 16.25
C PHE A 338 4.25 3.99 15.84
N GLU A 339 3.78 3.20 16.80
CA GLU A 339 2.85 2.08 16.59
C GLU A 339 1.62 2.17 17.53
N PRO A 340 0.67 3.10 17.26
CA PRO A 340 -0.57 3.17 18.01
C PRO A 340 -1.47 1.95 17.69
N ALA A 341 -2.38 1.61 18.62
CA ALA A 341 -3.30 0.47 18.45
C ALA A 341 -4.15 0.54 17.16
N ASN A 342 -4.45 1.75 16.67
CA ASN A 342 -5.17 1.98 15.42
C ASN A 342 -4.22 2.59 14.39
N CYS A 343 -3.74 1.78 13.45
CA CYS A 343 -2.92 2.22 12.32
C CYS A 343 -3.76 2.24 11.03
N ALA A 344 -4.14 3.43 10.56
CA ALA A 344 -4.90 3.57 9.31
C ALA A 344 -4.02 3.56 8.06
N ALA A 345 -2.81 4.09 8.17
CA ALA A 345 -1.86 4.22 7.06
C ALA A 345 -0.43 4.11 7.60
N ARG A 346 0.48 3.67 6.73
CA ARG A 346 1.91 3.55 7.04
C ARG A 346 2.68 4.68 6.39
N VAL A 347 3.73 5.14 7.04
CA VAL A 347 4.56 6.22 6.54
C VAL A 347 5.42 5.73 5.38
N VAL A 348 5.64 6.61 4.40
CA VAL A 348 6.71 6.47 3.42
C VAL A 348 7.60 7.72 3.39
N ARG A 349 8.87 7.54 3.03
CA ARG A 349 9.88 8.61 3.01
C ARG A 349 10.66 8.65 1.68
N GLY A 350 11.33 9.78 1.41
CA GLY A 350 12.29 9.94 0.30
C GLY A 350 11.76 10.52 -1.02
N GLY A 351 10.46 10.43 -1.30
CA GLY A 351 9.95 10.79 -2.64
C GLY A 351 10.25 9.70 -3.68
N SER A 352 9.97 9.94 -4.96
CA SER A 352 10.15 8.93 -6.00
C SER A 352 10.57 9.51 -7.35
N TRP A 353 10.77 8.66 -8.35
CA TRP A 353 11.05 9.02 -9.74
C TRP A 353 9.99 9.94 -10.36
N PHE A 354 8.78 10.00 -9.79
CA PHE A 354 7.65 10.78 -10.29
C PHE A 354 7.46 12.13 -9.58
N ILE A 355 8.18 12.38 -8.49
CA ILE A 355 7.95 13.57 -7.67
C ILE A 355 8.78 14.77 -8.14
N LEU A 356 8.30 15.99 -7.88
CA LEU A 356 9.07 17.21 -8.13
C LEU A 356 10.25 17.32 -7.14
N PRO A 357 11.39 17.92 -7.56
CA PRO A 357 12.58 18.01 -6.72
C PRO A 357 12.32 18.73 -5.40
N TYR A 358 11.37 19.67 -5.42
CA TYR A 358 10.86 20.39 -4.26
C TYR A 358 10.42 19.49 -3.08
N TYR A 359 9.92 18.28 -3.35
CA TYR A 359 9.46 17.31 -2.35
C TYR A 359 10.52 16.29 -1.93
N LEU A 360 11.74 16.33 -2.49
CA LEU A 360 12.84 15.41 -2.14
C LEU A 360 13.52 15.75 -0.80
N ARG A 361 12.87 16.54 0.04
CA ARG A 361 13.43 17.06 1.29
C ARG A 361 13.59 15.93 2.29
N SER A 362 14.62 15.99 3.13
CA SER A 362 14.86 14.96 4.15
C SER A 362 13.67 14.78 5.09
N ALA A 363 12.96 15.87 5.43
CA ALA A 363 11.78 15.86 6.28
C ALA A 363 10.47 15.45 5.58
N ASN A 364 10.45 15.30 4.25
CA ASN A 364 9.20 15.12 3.50
C ASN A 364 8.57 13.74 3.75
N ARG A 365 7.39 13.72 4.35
CA ARG A 365 6.65 12.49 4.65
C ARG A 365 5.49 12.31 3.67
N SER A 366 5.06 11.08 3.50
CA SER A 366 3.75 10.77 2.93
C SER A 366 3.22 9.48 3.55
N ARG A 367 2.07 9.02 3.09
CA ARG A 367 1.41 7.83 3.61
C ARG A 367 0.65 7.09 2.55
N TYR A 368 0.53 5.79 2.77
CA TYR A 368 -0.29 4.90 1.97
C TYR A 368 -0.91 3.83 2.87
N LEU A 369 -1.98 3.19 2.41
CA LEU A 369 -2.57 2.07 3.15
C LEU A 369 -1.59 0.90 3.21
N PRO A 370 -1.55 0.10 4.29
CA PRO A 370 -0.55 -0.96 4.47
C PRO A 370 -0.52 -1.99 3.34
N LEU A 371 -1.65 -2.23 2.67
CA LEU A 371 -1.80 -3.19 1.57
C LEU A 371 -1.72 -2.55 0.18
N GLN A 372 -1.58 -1.22 0.11
CA GLN A 372 -1.49 -0.49 -1.14
C GLN A 372 -0.15 -0.77 -1.83
N ARG A 373 -0.20 -0.94 -3.15
CA ARG A 373 0.96 -1.17 -4.01
C ARG A 373 0.99 -0.08 -5.07
N SER A 374 2.16 0.42 -5.42
CA SER A 374 2.32 1.39 -6.50
C SER A 374 3.67 1.28 -7.19
N ILE A 375 3.73 1.74 -8.44
CA ILE A 375 4.90 1.71 -9.33
C ILE A 375 6.06 2.59 -8.87
N TYR A 376 5.86 3.33 -7.79
CA TYR A 376 6.85 4.19 -7.17
C TYR A 376 7.03 3.88 -5.68
N LEU A 377 6.42 2.79 -5.17
CA LEU A 377 6.58 2.33 -3.79
C LEU A 377 7.51 1.12 -3.73
N GLY A 378 8.58 1.27 -2.96
CA GLY A 378 9.54 0.23 -2.59
C GLY A 378 9.87 0.33 -1.10
N PHE A 379 11.02 -0.18 -0.70
CA PHE A 379 11.49 -0.13 0.68
C PHE A 379 12.98 -0.40 0.78
N ARG A 380 13.56 -0.09 1.94
CA ARG A 380 14.90 -0.55 2.32
C ARG A 380 14.84 -1.24 3.68
N LEU A 381 15.83 -2.06 3.97
CA LEU A 381 15.92 -2.79 5.23
C LEU A 381 16.80 -2.07 6.24
N ALA A 382 16.44 -2.18 7.52
CA ALA A 382 17.31 -1.97 8.65
C ALA A 382 17.68 -3.31 9.29
N GLN A 383 18.76 -3.32 10.05
CA GLN A 383 19.20 -4.46 10.86
C GLN A 383 19.81 -3.96 12.16
N ASP A 384 19.43 -4.57 13.28
CA ASP A 384 19.97 -4.26 14.61
C ASP A 384 21.39 -4.81 14.83
#